data_AF-A0A0F2RB34-F1
#
_entry.id   AF-A0A0F2RB34-F1
#
_cell.length_a   1.000
_cell.length_b   1.000
_cell.length_c   1.000
_cell.angle_alpha   90.00
_cell.angle_beta   90.00
_cell.angle_gamma   90.00
#
_symmetry.space_group_name_H-M   'P 1'
#
loop_
_entity.id
_entity.type
_entity.pdbx_description
1 polymer ?
#
loop_
_entity_poly.entity_id
_entity_poly.type
_entity_poly.pdbx_seq_one_letter_code
_entity_poly.pdbx_strand_id
1 'polypeptide(L)'
;MNFSAKWCPLCRVLDPRIEDAVEGFSVQGVVLVKIDMTDLDRSNDQEREAIIARLQAVAASHGAAYLWNWYGGHAGIVVIIAADNGEPLTCLTRALSQREIEDRIQESLVLASKVRPGRRRPNGTDCPAPMNTGSSSKAD
;
A
#
# COMPACT_ATOMS: atom_id res chain seq x y z
N MET A 1 -2.46 -1.48 2.92
CA MET A 1 -2.26 -0.02 2.73
C MET A 1 -2.60 0.33 1.28
N ASN A 2 -3.70 1.02 1.02
CA ASN A 2 -4.09 1.45 -0.33
C ASN A 2 -3.73 2.94 -0.53
N PHE A 3 -2.78 3.22 -1.41
CA PHE A 3 -2.45 4.58 -1.83
C PHE A 3 -3.37 4.97 -2.98
N SER A 4 -4.38 5.79 -2.70
CA SER A 4 -5.46 6.13 -3.63
C SER A 4 -5.66 7.63 -3.74
N ALA A 5 -6.30 8.07 -4.83
CA ALA A 5 -6.81 9.41 -5.01
C ALA A 5 -7.88 9.46 -6.11
N LYS A 6 -8.84 10.40 -6.03
CA LYS A 6 -9.88 10.57 -7.08
C LYS A 6 -9.32 11.01 -8.45
N TRP A 7 -8.24 11.77 -8.44
CA TRP A 7 -7.55 12.21 -9.67
C TRP A 7 -6.76 11.10 -10.35
N CYS A 8 -6.53 9.97 -9.67
CA CYS A 8 -5.71 8.87 -10.16
C CYS A 8 -6.51 7.94 -11.09
N PRO A 9 -6.16 7.83 -12.38
CA PRO A 9 -6.89 7.00 -13.34
C PRO A 9 -6.74 5.50 -13.04
N LEU A 10 -5.59 5.08 -12.51
CA LEU A 10 -5.34 3.68 -12.13
C LEU A 10 -6.26 3.25 -10.98
N CYS A 11 -6.53 4.17 -10.05
CA CYS A 11 -7.34 3.96 -8.86
C CYS A 11 -8.81 3.68 -9.21
N ARG A 12 -9.34 4.27 -10.29
CA ARG A 12 -10.71 3.99 -10.77
C ARG A 12 -10.93 2.51 -11.14
N VAL A 13 -9.88 1.80 -11.51
CA VAL A 13 -9.92 0.37 -11.84
C VAL A 13 -9.53 -0.47 -10.64
N LEU A 14 -8.49 -0.06 -9.92
CA LEU A 14 -7.93 -0.82 -8.81
C LEU A 14 -8.82 -0.79 -7.57
N ASP A 15 -9.28 0.39 -7.14
CA ASP A 15 -9.96 0.54 -5.84
C ASP A 15 -11.23 -0.32 -5.72
N PRO A 16 -12.13 -0.37 -6.72
CA PRO A 16 -13.32 -1.23 -6.63
C PRO A 16 -12.96 -2.71 -6.47
N ARG A 17 -11.95 -3.19 -7.21
CA ARG A 17 -11.48 -4.58 -7.10
C ARG A 17 -10.92 -4.90 -5.71
N ILE A 18 -10.20 -3.94 -5.12
CA ILE A 18 -9.64 -4.09 -3.78
C ILE A 18 -10.74 -4.08 -2.73
N GLU A 19 -11.72 -3.19 -2.85
CA GLU A 19 -12.88 -3.12 -1.96
C GLU A 19 -13.67 -4.43 -2.00
N ASP A 20 -14.02 -4.91 -3.20
CA ASP A 20 -14.73 -6.16 -3.41
C ASP A 20 -13.94 -7.36 -2.87
N ALA A 21 -12.62 -7.42 -3.14
CA ALA A 21 -11.79 -8.52 -2.67
C ALA A 21 -11.70 -8.55 -1.14
N VAL A 22 -11.44 -7.41 -0.50
CA VAL A 22 -11.25 -7.34 0.96
C VAL A 22 -12.52 -7.68 1.74
N GLU A 23 -13.71 -7.39 1.18
CA GLU A 23 -14.98 -7.76 1.81
C GLU A 23 -15.03 -9.26 2.17
N GLY A 24 -14.56 -10.12 1.27
CA GLY A 24 -14.46 -11.58 1.46
C GLY A 24 -13.47 -12.05 2.54
N PHE A 25 -12.56 -11.18 2.99
CA PHE A 25 -11.52 -11.50 3.99
C PHE A 25 -11.64 -10.70 5.29
N SER A 26 -12.65 -9.84 5.42
CA SER A 26 -12.85 -8.98 6.60
C SER A 26 -12.91 -9.77 7.92
N VAL A 27 -13.61 -10.91 7.94
CA VAL A 27 -13.68 -11.81 9.10
C VAL A 27 -12.38 -12.56 9.41
N GLN A 28 -11.41 -12.53 8.49
CA GLN A 28 -10.12 -13.23 8.60
C GLN A 28 -8.98 -12.29 9.05
N GLY A 29 -9.31 -11.07 9.49
CA GLY A 29 -8.34 -10.11 10.01
C GLY A 29 -7.66 -9.26 8.94
N VAL A 30 -8.19 -9.20 7.72
CA VAL A 30 -7.73 -8.27 6.68
C VAL A 30 -8.45 -6.93 6.84
N VAL A 31 -7.67 -5.84 6.90
CA VAL A 31 -8.20 -4.48 6.98
C VAL A 31 -7.64 -3.64 5.84
N LEU A 32 -8.52 -2.99 5.09
CA LEU A 32 -8.15 -2.01 4.07
C LEU A 32 -7.93 -0.64 4.71
N VAL A 33 -6.67 -0.27 4.93
CA VAL A 33 -6.29 1.09 5.33
C VAL A 33 -6.06 1.93 4.08
N LYS A 34 -6.90 2.95 3.87
CA LYS A 34 -6.77 3.92 2.77
C LYS A 34 -5.89 5.10 3.15
N ILE A 35 -4.88 5.36 2.33
CA ILE A 35 -4.08 6.59 2.28
C ILE A 35 -4.65 7.41 1.12
N ASP A 36 -5.71 8.17 1.39
CA ASP A 36 -6.39 8.99 0.38
C ASP A 36 -5.69 10.33 0.20
N MET A 37 -5.06 10.50 -0.96
CA MET A 37 -4.29 11.66 -1.36
C MET A 37 -5.10 12.63 -2.26
N THR A 38 -6.42 12.45 -2.33
CA THR A 38 -7.31 13.28 -3.17
C THR A 38 -7.09 14.78 -2.94
N ASP A 39 -6.97 15.19 -1.68
CA ASP A 39 -6.91 16.61 -1.34
C ASP A 39 -5.54 17.25 -1.63
N LEU A 40 -4.48 16.46 -1.85
CA LEU A 40 -3.12 16.98 -2.15
C LEU A 40 -3.02 17.76 -3.46
N ASP A 41 -3.93 17.51 -4.42
CA ASP A 41 -4.01 18.20 -5.72
C ASP A 41 -4.54 19.64 -5.59
N ARG A 42 -5.33 19.92 -4.55
CA ARG A 42 -6.09 21.18 -4.41
C ARG A 42 -5.61 22.07 -3.28
N SER A 43 -4.63 21.62 -2.52
CA SER A 43 -4.11 22.31 -1.35
C SER A 43 -3.01 23.30 -1.69
N ASN A 44 -2.97 24.41 -0.96
CA ASN A 44 -1.78 25.25 -0.90
C ASN A 44 -0.66 24.58 -0.06
N ASP A 45 0.53 25.18 -0.03
CA ASP A 45 1.70 24.58 0.64
C ASP A 45 1.44 24.27 2.13
N GLN A 46 0.82 25.17 2.87
CA GLN A 46 0.55 24.97 4.30
C GLN A 46 -0.45 23.84 4.55
N GLU A 47 -1.54 23.80 3.79
CA GLU A 47 -2.55 22.75 3.85
C GLU A 47 -1.96 21.40 3.43
N ARG A 48 -1.13 21.41 2.39
CA ARG A 48 -0.46 20.22 1.86
C ARG A 48 0.41 19.56 2.91
N GLU A 49 1.22 20.33 3.63
CA GLU A 49 2.06 19.81 4.72
C GLU A 49 1.22 19.18 5.84
N ALA A 50 0.11 19.80 6.23
CA ALA A 50 -0.78 19.26 7.24
C ALA A 50 -1.45 17.94 6.79
N ILE A 51 -1.86 17.84 5.52
CA ILE A 51 -2.42 16.61 4.95
C ILE A 51 -1.35 15.52 4.89
N ILE A 52 -0.15 15.83 4.41
CA ILE A 52 0.98 14.89 4.36
C ILE A 52 1.27 14.35 5.76
N ALA A 53 1.40 15.22 6.76
CA ALA A 53 1.66 14.81 8.14
C ALA A 53 0.56 13.86 8.67
N ARG A 54 -0.71 14.14 8.37
CA ARG A 54 -1.83 13.26 8.75
C ARG A 54 -1.74 11.90 8.07
N LEU A 55 -1.48 11.86 6.76
CA LEU A 55 -1.37 10.61 6.00
C LEU A 55 -0.16 9.76 6.45
N GLN A 56 0.96 10.41 6.74
CA GLN A 56 2.14 9.79 7.35
C GLN A 56 1.82 9.19 8.72
N ALA A 57 1.08 9.92 9.57
CA ALA A 57 0.66 9.43 10.88
C ALA A 57 -0.24 8.18 10.78
N VAL A 58 -1.15 8.13 9.80
CA VAL A 58 -1.95 6.93 9.51
C VAL A 58 -1.05 5.75 9.10
N ALA A 59 -0.08 5.97 8.21
CA ALA A 59 0.84 4.89 7.85
C ALA A 59 1.68 4.42 9.06
N ALA A 60 2.15 5.35 9.89
CA ALA A 60 2.93 5.07 11.08
C ALA A 60 2.15 4.28 12.14
N SER A 61 0.85 4.56 12.34
CA SER A 61 0.02 3.82 13.31
C SER A 61 -0.17 2.34 12.94
N HIS A 62 0.17 1.97 11.70
CA HIS A 62 0.16 0.58 11.21
C HIS A 62 1.56 -0.01 11.00
N GLY A 63 2.61 0.57 11.61
CA GLY A 63 3.99 0.10 11.44
C GLY A 63 4.53 0.29 10.01
N ALA A 64 3.89 1.14 9.22
CA ALA A 64 4.09 1.25 7.78
C ALA A 64 4.57 2.64 7.33
N ALA A 65 5.17 3.43 8.25
CA ALA A 65 5.69 4.76 7.94
C ALA A 65 6.67 4.75 6.75
N TYR A 66 7.49 3.69 6.63
CA TYR A 66 8.44 3.54 5.54
C TYR A 66 7.77 3.45 4.16
N LEU A 67 6.52 2.95 4.08
CA LEU A 67 5.77 2.90 2.82
C LEU A 67 5.42 4.30 2.30
N TRP A 68 5.24 5.28 3.19
CA TRP A 68 5.10 6.67 2.76
C TRP A 68 6.36 7.16 2.06
N ASN A 69 7.54 6.80 2.56
CA ASN A 69 8.80 7.17 1.89
C ASN A 69 8.93 6.49 0.52
N TRP A 70 8.33 5.33 0.32
CA TRP A 70 8.44 4.58 -0.94
C TRP A 70 7.40 4.98 -1.99
N TYR A 71 6.17 5.23 -1.56
CA TYR A 71 5.00 5.40 -2.43
C TYR A 71 4.17 6.65 -2.11
N GLY A 72 4.54 7.44 -1.10
CA GLY A 72 3.91 8.72 -0.81
C GLY A 72 4.03 9.65 -2.02
N GLY A 73 2.90 10.21 -2.46
CA GLY A 73 2.79 10.97 -3.71
C GLY A 73 2.46 10.12 -4.95
N HIS A 74 2.43 8.79 -4.82
CA HIS A 74 2.06 7.86 -5.90
C HIS A 74 0.79 7.09 -5.54
N ALA A 75 -0.32 7.43 -6.19
CA ALA A 75 -1.57 6.70 -6.08
C ALA A 75 -1.64 5.53 -7.10
N GLY A 76 -2.51 4.55 -6.84
CA GLY A 76 -2.77 3.43 -7.74
C GLY A 76 -1.99 2.17 -7.40
N ILE A 77 -1.60 2.02 -6.13
CA ILE A 77 -0.92 0.84 -5.59
C ILE A 77 -1.46 0.49 -4.22
N VAL A 78 -1.63 -0.81 -3.96
CA VAL A 78 -1.89 -1.34 -2.62
C VAL A 78 -0.71 -2.17 -2.18
N VAL A 79 -0.26 -1.97 -0.95
CA VAL A 79 0.76 -2.82 -0.31
C VAL A 79 0.05 -3.64 0.76
N ILE A 80 0.10 -4.97 0.65
CA ILE A 80 -0.28 -5.87 1.72
C ILE A 80 0.90 -5.95 2.69
N ILE A 81 0.65 -5.63 3.96
CA ILE A 81 1.63 -5.73 5.04
C ILE A 81 1.12 -6.70 6.09
N ALA A 82 2.03 -7.33 6.82
CA ALA A 82 1.66 -8.08 8.01
C ALA A 82 1.37 -7.11 9.16
N ALA A 83 0.26 -7.31 9.86
CA ALA A 83 -0.22 -6.40 10.90
C ALA A 83 0.64 -6.42 12.19
N ASP A 84 1.42 -7.48 12.40
CA ASP A 84 2.22 -7.66 13.62
C ASP A 84 3.52 -6.86 13.63
N ASN A 85 4.13 -6.66 12.46
CA ASN A 85 5.45 -6.01 12.35
C ASN A 85 5.55 -5.01 11.18
N GLY A 86 4.48 -4.83 10.39
CA GLY A 86 4.49 -3.96 9.22
C GLY A 86 5.30 -4.48 8.03
N GLU A 87 5.77 -5.75 8.04
CA GLU A 87 6.54 -6.35 6.95
C GLU A 87 5.73 -6.37 5.65
N PRO A 88 6.28 -5.88 4.52
CA PRO A 88 5.58 -5.91 3.26
C PRO A 88 5.56 -7.35 2.73
N LEU A 89 4.38 -7.81 2.34
CA LEU A 89 4.17 -9.13 1.76
C LEU A 89 4.13 -9.00 0.24
N THR A 90 3.15 -8.30 -0.31
CA THR A 90 3.05 -8.13 -1.77
C THR A 90 2.37 -6.82 -2.13
N CYS A 91 2.41 -6.48 -3.41
CA CYS A 91 1.73 -5.30 -3.94
C CYS A 91 0.65 -5.70 -4.93
N LEU A 92 -0.45 -4.94 -4.91
CA LEU A 92 -1.57 -5.08 -5.83
C LEU A 92 -1.61 -3.84 -6.71
N THR A 93 -1.74 -4.07 -8.01
CA THR A 93 -1.82 -3.01 -9.02
C THR A 93 -2.96 -3.31 -9.98
N ARG A 94 -3.34 -2.32 -10.81
CA ARG A 94 -4.39 -2.49 -11.82
C ARG A 94 -4.14 -3.61 -12.84
N ALA A 95 -2.90 -4.11 -12.93
CA ALA A 95 -2.54 -5.19 -13.85
C ALA A 95 -3.15 -6.53 -13.42
N LEU A 96 -3.50 -6.67 -12.13
CA LEU A 96 -4.07 -7.88 -11.57
C LEU A 96 -5.58 -7.94 -11.81
N SER A 97 -6.06 -9.15 -12.12
CA SER A 97 -7.48 -9.50 -12.07
C SER A 97 -8.00 -9.61 -10.63
N GLN A 98 -9.32 -9.64 -10.49
CA GLN A 98 -9.98 -9.84 -9.19
C GLN A 98 -9.48 -11.10 -8.47
N ARG A 99 -9.46 -12.23 -9.20
CA ARG A 99 -9.01 -13.52 -8.66
C ARG A 99 -7.55 -13.48 -8.21
N GLU A 100 -6.68 -12.86 -9.00
CA GLU A 100 -5.26 -12.71 -8.65
C GLU A 100 -5.03 -11.80 -7.43
N ILE A 101 -5.94 -10.86 -7.17
CA ILE A 101 -5.94 -10.05 -5.95
C ILE A 101 -6.34 -10.93 -4.76
N GLU A 102 -7.43 -11.68 -4.87
CA GLU A 102 -7.92 -12.59 -3.81
C GLU A 102 -6.89 -13.67 -3.46
N ASP A 103 -6.26 -14.29 -4.47
CA ASP A 103 -5.20 -15.29 -4.29
C ASP A 103 -4.02 -14.70 -3.51
N ARG A 104 -3.61 -13.46 -3.82
CA ARG A 104 -2.54 -12.75 -3.10
C ARG A 104 -2.92 -12.37 -1.67
N ILE A 105 -4.18 -12.01 -1.41
CA ILE A 105 -4.67 -11.76 -0.05
C ILE A 105 -4.63 -13.06 0.76
N GLN A 106 -5.12 -14.17 0.19
CA GLN A 106 -5.11 -15.48 0.83
C GLN A 106 -3.69 -15.97 1.13
N GLU A 107 -2.75 -15.86 0.18
CA GLU A 107 -1.34 -16.21 0.40
C GLU A 107 -0.74 -15.35 1.53
N SER A 108 -0.99 -14.04 1.50
CA SER A 108 -0.49 -13.11 2.52
C SER A 108 -1.03 -13.44 3.91
N LEU A 109 -2.30 -13.85 4.03
CA LEU A 109 -2.89 -14.32 5.28
C LEU A 109 -2.19 -15.58 5.80
N VAL A 110 -1.91 -16.55 4.93
CA VAL A 110 -1.18 -17.77 5.30
C VAL A 110 0.23 -17.43 5.79
N LEU A 111 0.95 -16.56 5.07
CA LEU A 111 2.30 -16.13 5.45
C LEU A 111 2.29 -15.37 6.79
N ALA A 112 1.37 -14.43 6.97
CA ALA A 112 1.26 -13.65 8.20
C ALA A 112 0.95 -14.55 9.41
N SER A 113 0.09 -15.55 9.24
CA SER A 113 -0.40 -16.41 10.34
C SER A 113 0.46 -17.64 10.63
N LYS A 114 1.22 -18.16 9.65
CA LYS A 114 1.96 -19.43 9.79
C LYS A 114 3.47 -19.28 9.73
N VAL A 115 3.98 -18.18 9.16
CA VAL A 115 5.41 -17.98 8.95
C VAL A 115 5.91 -16.85 9.83
N ARG A 116 7.04 -17.08 10.49
CA ARG A 116 7.65 -16.09 11.40
C ARG A 116 8.02 -14.82 10.63
N PRO A 117 7.89 -13.63 11.27
CA PRO A 117 8.47 -12.38 10.81
C PRO A 117 9.86 -12.51 10.15
N GLY A 118 10.06 -11.87 9.01
CA GLY A 118 11.34 -11.87 8.26
C GLY A 118 11.64 -13.14 7.48
N ARG A 119 10.79 -14.18 7.58
CA ARG A 119 10.87 -15.41 6.78
C ARG A 119 9.71 -15.55 5.80
N ARG A 120 8.81 -14.57 5.74
CA ARG A 120 7.67 -14.56 4.82
C ARG A 120 8.21 -14.34 3.41
N ARG A 121 8.02 -15.32 2.53
CA ARG A 121 8.50 -15.31 1.13
C ARG A 121 7.29 -15.47 0.22
N PRO A 122 6.58 -14.39 -0.09
CA PRO A 122 5.51 -14.42 -1.07
C PRO A 122 6.09 -14.66 -2.46
N ASN A 123 5.35 -15.40 -3.29
CA ASN A 123 5.74 -15.59 -4.67
C ASN A 123 5.65 -14.27 -5.44
N GLY A 124 6.78 -13.79 -5.96
CA GLY A 124 6.86 -12.52 -6.66
C GLY A 124 6.55 -11.35 -5.72
N THR A 125 7.58 -10.69 -5.17
CA THR A 125 7.36 -9.38 -4.56
C THR A 125 7.10 -8.40 -5.69
N ASP A 126 5.85 -8.32 -6.17
CA ASP A 126 5.40 -7.48 -7.28
C ASP A 126 5.40 -5.99 -6.94
N CYS A 127 6.01 -5.64 -5.81
CA CYS A 127 6.17 -4.27 -5.39
C CYS A 127 7.18 -3.56 -6.29
N PRO A 128 6.80 -2.44 -6.93
CA PRO A 128 7.75 -1.58 -7.61
C PRO A 128 8.88 -1.18 -6.66
N ALA A 129 10.08 -0.99 -7.20
CA ALA A 129 11.20 -0.44 -6.44
C ALA A 129 10.77 0.86 -5.75
N PRO A 130 11.27 1.14 -4.53
CA PRO A 130 11.01 2.39 -3.84
C PRO A 130 11.28 3.60 -4.75
N MET A 131 10.31 4.51 -4.88
CA MET A 131 10.40 5.58 -5.88
C MET A 131 11.31 6.75 -5.45
N ASN A 132 11.61 6.87 -4.14
CA ASN A 132 12.41 7.98 -3.59
C ASN A 132 13.85 7.62 -3.21
N THR A 133 14.42 6.50 -3.70
CA THR A 133 15.87 6.22 -3.51
C THR A 133 16.78 7.02 -4.45
N GLY A 134 16.24 8.00 -5.17
CA GLY A 134 16.97 8.89 -6.09
C GLY A 134 17.50 10.18 -5.45
N SER A 135 18.32 10.08 -4.42
CA SER A 135 19.31 11.12 -4.10
C SER A 135 20.51 10.49 -3.37
N SER A 136 21.36 9.81 -4.14
CA SER A 136 22.76 9.60 -3.80
C SER A 136 23.55 9.25 -5.06
N SER A 137 24.60 10.03 -5.29
CA SER A 137 25.80 9.70 -6.06
C SER A 137 25.71 9.76 -7.59
N LYS A 138 26.00 10.95 -8.14
CA LYS A 138 27.11 11.08 -9.08
C LYS A 138 28.20 11.94 -8.43
N ALA A 139 29.10 11.29 -7.73
CA ALA A 139 30.49 11.70 -7.71
C ALA A 139 31.14 10.94 -8.87
N ASP A 140 31.67 11.72 -9.82
CA ASP A 140 32.83 11.49 -10.70
C ASP A 140 32.71 12.37 -11.95
#